data_AF-A0A2G6D7R2-F1
#
_entry.id   AF-A0A2G6D7R2-F1
#
_cell.length_a   1.000
_cell.length_b   1.000
_cell.length_c   1.000
_cell.angle_alpha   90.00
_cell.angle_beta   90.00
_cell.angle_gamma   90.00
#
_symmetry.space_group_name_H-M   'P 1'
#
loop_
_entity.id
_entity.type
_entity.pdbx_description
1 polymer ?
#
loop_
_entity_poly.entity_id
_entity_poly.type
_entity_poly.pdbx_seq_one_letter_code
_entity_poly.pdbx_strand_id
1 'polypeptide(L)'
;MYKGIALFFLLALLSCSFAADLPIKRGSHQLTQAKLNNMLAAGQHLAAHAFTPAEKRQLQNWAIELFRRDKDPAAVMYAFNKYRTYLNRLKARPQPKQQAIARHEFYREMMFNWRFPRYRRGQLVLPDVIRRYNPRLDAQVKAEKQRYLREQQLLAGALQQQLRLNQQLFNRSMQLYREHGNNITQSAKDLSTINSLAITGGRVLETHPGYFVVESENGTRYTISR
;
A
#
# COMPACT_ATOMS: atom_id res chain seq x y z
N MET A 1 -55.11 -39.73 -41.67
CA MET A 1 -55.49 -38.88 -40.51
C MET A 1 -54.22 -38.22 -39.98
N TYR A 2 -54.14 -36.90 -40.13
CA TYR A 2 -53.05 -36.06 -39.62
C TYR A 2 -53.22 -35.80 -38.12
N LYS A 3 -52.09 -35.45 -37.49
CA LYS A 3 -51.88 -34.68 -36.24
C LYS A 3 -51.37 -35.51 -35.07
N GLY A 4 -50.13 -35.20 -34.68
CA GLY A 4 -49.46 -35.76 -33.51
C GLY A 4 -47.97 -35.39 -33.41
N ILE A 5 -47.40 -34.67 -34.39
CA ILE A 5 -46.10 -34.01 -34.27
C ILE A 5 -46.37 -32.53 -34.04
N ALA A 6 -46.29 -32.08 -32.78
CA ALA A 6 -45.99 -30.70 -32.36
C ALA A 6 -46.52 -30.45 -30.93
N LEU A 7 -45.87 -31.01 -29.92
CA LEU A 7 -46.02 -30.51 -28.54
C LEU A 7 -44.70 -30.55 -27.77
N PHE A 8 -43.59 -30.29 -28.46
CA PHE A 8 -42.24 -30.22 -27.89
C PHE A 8 -41.55 -28.86 -28.08
N PHE A 9 -42.28 -27.83 -28.55
CA PHE A 9 -41.65 -26.58 -29.02
C PHE A 9 -42.39 -25.29 -28.64
N LEU A 10 -43.05 -25.24 -27.47
CA LEU A 10 -43.70 -24.01 -27.03
C LEU A 10 -43.61 -23.74 -25.52
N LEU A 11 -42.39 -23.86 -24.97
CA LEU A 11 -42.05 -23.30 -23.65
C LEU A 11 -40.61 -22.74 -23.61
N ALA A 12 -40.14 -22.28 -24.78
CA ALA A 12 -39.07 -21.31 -24.89
C ALA A 12 -39.75 -19.96 -25.13
N LEU A 13 -39.79 -19.10 -24.10
CA LEU A 13 -39.92 -17.62 -24.15
C LEU A 13 -40.44 -17.08 -22.81
N LEU A 14 -39.69 -17.33 -21.73
CA LEU A 14 -39.73 -16.52 -20.53
C LEU A 14 -38.30 -16.26 -20.05
N SER A 15 -37.42 -15.94 -21.00
CA SER A 15 -36.24 -15.13 -20.73
C SER A 15 -36.71 -13.71 -20.47
N CYS A 16 -36.99 -13.39 -19.20
CA CYS A 16 -37.03 -12.02 -18.72
C CYS A 16 -35.67 -11.37 -19.00
N SER A 17 -35.58 -10.78 -20.19
CA SER A 17 -34.49 -9.93 -20.63
C SER A 17 -34.59 -8.61 -19.88
N PHE A 18 -34.13 -8.58 -18.63
CA PHE A 18 -33.62 -7.33 -18.07
C PHE A 18 -32.28 -7.04 -18.77
N ALA A 19 -32.36 -6.52 -20.00
CA ALA A 19 -31.24 -5.81 -20.57
C ALA A 19 -31.04 -4.57 -19.70
N ALA A 20 -30.00 -4.55 -18.88
CA ALA A 20 -29.57 -3.29 -18.30
C ALA A 20 -29.11 -2.40 -19.45
N ASP A 21 -29.72 -1.23 -19.61
CA ASP A 21 -29.33 -0.25 -20.62
C ASP A 21 -27.89 0.18 -20.37
N LEU A 22 -26.97 -0.47 -21.06
CA LEU A 22 -25.58 -0.09 -21.15
C LEU A 22 -25.42 0.74 -22.41
N PRO A 23 -24.67 1.85 -22.34
CA PRO A 23 -23.73 2.19 -21.28
C PRO A 23 -24.34 2.96 -20.09
N ILE A 24 -23.77 2.77 -18.89
CA ILE A 24 -24.12 3.56 -17.69
C ILE A 24 -23.03 4.61 -17.47
N LYS A 25 -23.43 5.88 -17.31
CA LYS A 25 -22.53 7.01 -17.04
C LYS A 25 -22.62 7.48 -15.59
N ARG A 26 -21.50 7.90 -15.02
CA ARG A 26 -21.40 8.52 -13.68
C ARG A 26 -20.26 9.53 -13.68
N GLY A 27 -20.59 10.82 -13.80
CA GLY A 27 -19.60 11.86 -14.06
C GLY A 27 -18.88 11.63 -15.41
N SER A 28 -17.55 11.71 -15.41
CA SER A 28 -16.70 11.44 -16.59
C SER A 28 -16.49 9.94 -16.88
N HIS A 29 -17.06 9.05 -16.08
CA HIS A 29 -16.84 7.61 -16.17
C HIS A 29 -18.02 6.89 -16.82
N GLN A 30 -17.73 5.86 -17.61
CA GLN A 30 -18.73 5.11 -18.36
C GLN A 30 -18.46 3.60 -18.32
N LEU A 31 -19.40 2.85 -17.76
CA LEU A 31 -19.43 1.40 -17.81
C LEU A 31 -20.11 0.96 -19.12
N THR A 32 -19.37 0.23 -19.96
CA THR A 32 -19.84 -0.25 -21.26
C THR A 32 -19.96 -1.78 -21.28
N GLN A 33 -20.73 -2.31 -22.23
CA GLN A 33 -20.85 -3.75 -22.43
C GLN A 33 -19.49 -4.42 -22.65
N ALA A 34 -18.58 -3.78 -23.40
CA ALA A 34 -17.24 -4.29 -23.64
C ALA A 34 -16.44 -4.48 -22.34
N LYS A 35 -16.57 -3.58 -21.36
CA LYS A 35 -15.90 -3.71 -20.05
C LYS A 35 -16.45 -4.88 -19.24
N LEU A 36 -17.78 -5.08 -19.27
CA LEU A 36 -18.40 -6.25 -18.63
C LEU A 36 -17.95 -7.54 -19.30
N ASN A 37 -17.91 -7.59 -20.63
CA ASN A 37 -17.45 -8.76 -21.37
C ASN A 37 -15.97 -9.07 -21.06
N ASN A 38 -15.12 -8.05 -20.96
CA ASN A 38 -13.71 -8.22 -20.55
C ASN A 38 -13.60 -8.77 -19.13
N MET A 39 -14.40 -8.26 -18.18
CA MET A 39 -14.44 -8.80 -16.81
C MET A 39 -14.84 -10.27 -16.81
N LEU A 40 -15.89 -10.65 -17.54
CA LEU A 40 -16.36 -12.03 -17.61
C LEU A 40 -15.31 -12.95 -18.25
N ALA A 41 -14.72 -12.55 -19.37
CA ALA A 41 -13.69 -13.33 -20.06
C ALA A 41 -12.42 -13.50 -19.20
N ALA A 42 -11.97 -12.44 -18.54
CA ALA A 42 -10.86 -12.52 -17.59
C ALA A 42 -11.20 -13.45 -16.42
N GLY A 43 -12.42 -13.34 -15.89
CA GLY A 43 -12.95 -14.21 -14.85
C GLY A 43 -12.92 -15.69 -15.22
N GLN A 44 -13.39 -16.03 -16.42
CA GLN A 44 -13.39 -17.40 -16.91
C GLN A 44 -11.98 -17.96 -17.06
N HIS A 45 -11.03 -17.15 -17.55
CA HIS A 45 -9.63 -17.54 -17.64
C HIS A 45 -8.97 -17.75 -16.27
N LEU A 46 -9.24 -16.86 -15.30
CA LEU A 46 -8.78 -17.01 -13.91
C LEU A 46 -9.34 -18.29 -13.26
N ALA A 47 -10.63 -18.53 -13.46
CA ALA A 47 -11.34 -19.71 -12.99
C ALA A 47 -10.93 -21.00 -13.72
N ALA A 48 -10.23 -20.90 -14.85
CA ALA A 48 -9.99 -22.02 -15.77
C ALA A 48 -11.29 -22.78 -16.14
N HIS A 49 -12.42 -22.06 -16.19
CA HIS A 49 -13.74 -22.64 -16.38
C HIS A 49 -14.71 -21.63 -17.01
N ALA A 50 -15.58 -22.11 -17.89
CA ALA A 50 -16.63 -21.28 -18.49
C ALA A 50 -17.76 -21.02 -17.48
N PHE A 51 -18.02 -19.75 -17.15
CA PHE A 51 -19.16 -19.36 -16.33
C PHE A 51 -20.49 -19.71 -16.99
N THR A 52 -21.43 -20.17 -16.17
CA THR A 52 -22.81 -20.45 -16.59
C THR A 52 -23.54 -19.16 -16.97
N PRO A 53 -24.63 -19.23 -17.78
CA PRO A 53 -25.43 -18.04 -18.10
C PRO A 53 -26.04 -17.35 -16.88
N ALA A 54 -26.35 -18.11 -15.82
CA ALA A 54 -26.84 -17.56 -14.56
C ALA A 54 -25.74 -16.76 -13.83
N GLU A 55 -24.53 -17.31 -13.72
CA GLU A 55 -23.40 -16.62 -13.11
C GLU A 55 -23.01 -15.36 -13.88
N LYS A 56 -22.96 -15.43 -15.22
CA LYS A 56 -22.70 -14.24 -16.06
C LYS A 56 -23.68 -13.12 -15.76
N ARG A 57 -24.99 -13.42 -15.71
CA ARG A 57 -26.03 -12.44 -15.38
C ARG A 57 -25.86 -11.87 -13.97
N GLN A 58 -25.62 -12.71 -12.97
CA GLN A 58 -25.41 -12.25 -11.59
C GLN A 58 -24.17 -11.35 -11.47
N LEU A 59 -23.07 -11.72 -12.13
CA LEU A 59 -21.83 -10.93 -12.13
C LEU A 59 -22.00 -9.60 -12.90
N GLN A 60 -22.75 -9.57 -13.99
CA GLN A 60 -23.08 -8.33 -14.70
C GLN A 60 -23.90 -7.39 -13.81
N ASN A 61 -24.93 -7.92 -13.14
CA ASN A 61 -25.75 -7.14 -12.21
C ASN A 61 -24.89 -6.61 -11.05
N TRP A 62 -24.03 -7.44 -10.48
CA TRP A 62 -23.08 -7.01 -9.45
C TRP A 62 -22.14 -5.91 -9.95
N ALA A 63 -21.56 -6.04 -11.15
CA ALA A 63 -20.68 -5.04 -11.74
C ALA A 63 -21.39 -3.70 -11.97
N ILE A 64 -22.64 -3.74 -12.42
CA ILE A 64 -23.49 -2.56 -12.58
C ILE A 64 -23.76 -1.90 -11.23
N GLU A 65 -24.10 -2.68 -10.20
CA GLU A 65 -24.32 -2.15 -8.86
C GLU A 65 -23.05 -1.56 -8.24
N LEU A 66 -21.92 -2.24 -8.40
CA LEU A 66 -20.61 -1.74 -7.99
C LEU A 66 -20.35 -0.37 -8.62
N PHE A 67 -20.52 -0.25 -9.94
CA PHE A 67 -20.35 1.02 -10.62
C PHE A 67 -21.37 2.09 -10.23
N ARG A 68 -22.60 1.72 -9.84
CA ARG A 68 -23.62 2.70 -9.40
C ARG A 68 -23.42 3.16 -7.96
N ARG A 69 -22.95 2.27 -7.08
CA ARG A 69 -22.99 2.46 -5.62
C ARG A 69 -21.64 2.74 -4.97
N ASP A 70 -20.53 2.34 -5.58
CA ASP A 70 -19.21 2.60 -4.97
C ASP A 70 -18.98 4.11 -4.82
N LYS A 71 -18.32 4.54 -3.75
CA LYS A 71 -18.02 5.95 -3.50
C LYS A 71 -17.01 6.49 -4.51
N ASP A 72 -16.13 5.63 -5.01
CA ASP A 72 -15.08 5.99 -5.97
C ASP A 72 -15.31 5.33 -7.34
N PRO A 73 -15.95 6.02 -8.29
CA PRO A 73 -16.17 5.48 -9.63
C PRO A 73 -14.85 5.36 -10.41
N ALA A 74 -13.85 6.19 -10.11
CA ALA A 74 -12.57 6.18 -10.81
C ALA A 74 -11.81 4.90 -10.49
N ALA A 75 -11.74 4.50 -9.21
CA ALA A 75 -11.15 3.24 -8.79
C ALA A 75 -11.87 2.03 -9.40
N VAL A 76 -13.21 2.04 -9.43
CA VAL A 76 -14.00 0.99 -10.10
C VAL A 76 -13.62 0.92 -11.59
N MET A 77 -13.61 2.05 -12.30
CA MET A 77 -13.27 2.08 -13.72
C MET A 77 -11.83 1.65 -14.00
N TYR A 78 -10.89 2.00 -13.12
CA TYR A 78 -9.51 1.54 -13.19
C TYR A 78 -9.45 0.01 -13.12
N ALA A 79 -10.15 -0.62 -12.18
CA ALA A 79 -10.26 -2.08 -12.09
C ALA A 79 -10.90 -2.69 -13.37
N PHE A 80 -11.96 -2.09 -13.90
CA PHE A 80 -12.57 -2.56 -15.16
C PHE A 80 -11.63 -2.46 -16.36
N ASN A 81 -10.80 -1.42 -16.44
CA ASN A 81 -9.81 -1.26 -17.48
C ASN A 81 -8.70 -2.32 -17.40
N LYS A 82 -8.34 -2.73 -16.18
CA LYS A 82 -7.31 -3.74 -15.94
C LYS A 82 -7.66 -5.12 -16.49
N TYR A 83 -8.94 -5.50 -16.54
CA TYR A 83 -9.35 -6.75 -17.22
C TYR A 83 -8.97 -6.76 -18.71
N ARG A 84 -9.15 -5.63 -19.42
CA ARG A 84 -8.74 -5.52 -20.83
C ARG A 84 -7.22 -5.66 -20.96
N THR A 85 -6.46 -4.94 -20.12
CA THR A 85 -4.99 -5.00 -20.12
C THR A 85 -4.50 -6.42 -19.87
N TYR A 86 -5.12 -7.13 -18.93
CA TYR A 86 -4.83 -8.52 -18.64
C TYR A 86 -5.09 -9.44 -19.86
N LEU A 87 -6.25 -9.33 -20.48
CA LEU A 87 -6.59 -10.13 -21.67
C LEU A 87 -5.63 -9.86 -22.84
N ASN A 88 -5.22 -8.61 -23.04
CA ASN A 88 -4.21 -8.26 -24.04
C ASN A 88 -2.85 -8.89 -23.72
N ARG A 89 -2.45 -8.90 -22.44
CA ARG A 89 -1.20 -9.52 -21.98
C ARG A 89 -1.21 -11.04 -22.18
N LEU A 90 -2.36 -11.69 -22.00
CA LEU A 90 -2.50 -13.12 -22.29
C LEU A 90 -2.32 -13.41 -23.79
N LYS A 91 -2.94 -12.61 -24.66
CA LYS A 91 -2.77 -12.76 -26.12
C LYS A 91 -1.31 -12.59 -26.55
N ALA A 92 -0.59 -11.66 -25.93
CA ALA A 92 0.84 -11.43 -26.19
C ALA A 92 1.75 -12.53 -25.64
N ARG A 93 1.24 -13.42 -24.77
CA ARG A 93 2.00 -14.50 -24.12
C ARG A 93 1.35 -15.84 -24.44
N PRO A 94 1.58 -16.43 -25.62
CA PRO A 94 0.89 -17.66 -26.02
C PRO A 94 1.35 -18.89 -25.23
N GLN A 95 2.53 -18.85 -24.59
CA GLN A 95 3.08 -19.98 -23.87
C GLN A 95 2.31 -20.27 -22.58
N PRO A 96 1.90 -21.54 -22.31
CA PRO A 96 1.10 -21.89 -21.14
C PRO A 96 1.73 -21.47 -19.80
N LYS A 97 3.06 -21.62 -19.67
CA LYS A 97 3.79 -21.20 -18.46
C LYS A 97 3.68 -19.69 -18.21
N GLN A 98 3.81 -18.88 -19.27
CA GLN A 98 3.72 -17.43 -19.18
C GLN A 98 2.28 -16.95 -18.87
N GLN A 99 1.27 -17.66 -19.40
CA GLN A 99 -0.13 -17.38 -19.07
C GLN A 99 -0.47 -17.74 -17.62
N ALA A 100 0.10 -18.83 -17.09
CA ALA A 100 -0.06 -19.20 -15.69
C ALA A 100 0.51 -18.12 -14.75
N ILE A 101 1.70 -17.59 -15.07
CA ILE A 101 2.31 -16.46 -14.34
C ILE A 101 1.40 -15.22 -14.42
N ALA A 102 0.97 -14.83 -15.62
CA ALA A 102 0.09 -13.68 -15.78
C ALA A 102 -1.24 -13.84 -15.03
N ARG A 103 -1.81 -15.05 -15.02
CA ARG A 103 -3.02 -15.40 -14.28
C ARG A 103 -2.82 -15.23 -12.78
N HIS A 104 -1.71 -15.74 -12.24
CA HIS A 104 -1.38 -15.59 -10.83
C HIS A 104 -1.17 -14.13 -10.43
N GLU A 105 -0.33 -13.41 -11.17
CA GLU A 105 -0.04 -11.99 -10.93
C GLU A 105 -1.31 -11.14 -10.92
N PHE A 106 -2.19 -11.35 -11.89
CA PHE A 106 -3.42 -10.59 -12.02
C PHE A 106 -4.40 -10.90 -10.88
N TYR A 107 -4.59 -12.18 -10.54
CA TYR A 107 -5.45 -12.56 -9.42
C TYR A 107 -4.90 -12.03 -8.08
N ARG A 108 -3.58 -12.03 -7.91
CA ARG A 108 -2.92 -11.39 -6.76
C ARG A 108 -3.23 -9.90 -6.69
N GLU A 109 -3.03 -9.16 -7.79
CA GLU A 109 -3.36 -7.73 -7.85
C GLU A 109 -4.82 -7.46 -7.46
N MET A 110 -5.75 -8.26 -8.00
CA MET A 110 -7.18 -8.16 -7.68
C MET A 110 -7.45 -8.34 -6.18
N MET A 111 -6.93 -9.41 -5.58
CA MET A 111 -7.24 -9.75 -4.19
C MET A 111 -6.53 -8.85 -3.16
N PHE A 112 -5.44 -8.19 -3.56
CA PHE A 112 -4.69 -7.28 -2.71
C PHE A 112 -5.27 -5.87 -2.76
N ASN A 113 -5.62 -5.39 -3.95
CA ASN A 113 -5.87 -3.96 -4.18
C ASN A 113 -7.33 -3.62 -4.44
N TRP A 114 -8.18 -4.58 -4.80
CA TRP A 114 -9.55 -4.28 -5.22
C TRP A 114 -10.57 -4.68 -4.16
N ARG A 115 -11.72 -4.02 -4.23
CA ARG A 115 -12.86 -4.27 -3.33
C ARG A 115 -13.92 -5.07 -4.07
N PHE A 116 -14.51 -6.03 -3.37
CA PHE A 116 -15.60 -6.87 -3.89
C PHE A 116 -16.80 -6.81 -2.94
N PRO A 117 -17.44 -5.63 -2.79
CA PRO A 117 -18.58 -5.48 -1.89
C PRO A 117 -19.78 -6.30 -2.36
N ARG A 118 -20.58 -6.75 -1.39
CA ARG A 118 -21.91 -7.33 -1.62
C ARG A 118 -22.94 -6.31 -1.16
N TYR A 119 -23.82 -5.89 -2.07
CA TYR A 119 -24.89 -4.93 -1.80
C TYR A 119 -26.23 -5.61 -1.48
N ARG A 120 -26.33 -6.93 -1.71
CA ARG A 120 -27.51 -7.74 -1.43
C ARG A 120 -27.10 -9.09 -0.83
N ARG A 121 -27.98 -9.67 -0.01
CA ARG A 121 -27.79 -11.02 0.53
C ARG A 121 -27.75 -12.04 -0.62
N GLY A 122 -26.78 -12.95 -0.58
CA GLY A 122 -26.61 -13.97 -1.63
C GLY A 122 -26.05 -13.45 -2.96
N GLN A 123 -25.64 -12.18 -3.04
CA GLN A 123 -25.03 -11.64 -4.26
C GLN A 123 -23.69 -12.33 -4.56
N LEU A 124 -23.59 -12.86 -5.77
CA LEU A 124 -22.38 -13.47 -6.29
C LEU A 124 -21.39 -12.41 -6.76
N VAL A 125 -20.15 -12.48 -6.29
CA VAL A 125 -19.05 -11.62 -6.76
C VAL A 125 -18.01 -12.42 -7.53
N LEU A 126 -17.22 -11.75 -8.34
CA LEU A 126 -16.28 -12.43 -9.23
C LEU A 126 -15.30 -13.38 -8.51
N PRO A 127 -14.68 -13.01 -7.36
CA PRO A 127 -13.84 -13.93 -6.60
C PRO A 127 -14.56 -15.16 -6.05
N ASP A 128 -15.88 -15.13 -5.84
CA ASP A 128 -16.63 -16.30 -5.38
C ASP A 128 -16.69 -17.37 -6.47
N VAL A 129 -16.93 -16.95 -7.72
CA VAL A 129 -16.97 -17.85 -8.87
C VAL A 129 -15.59 -18.39 -9.19
N ILE A 130 -14.56 -17.54 -9.15
CA ILE A 130 -13.17 -17.97 -9.35
C ILE A 130 -12.77 -18.99 -8.29
N ARG A 131 -13.06 -18.75 -7.01
CA ARG A 131 -12.75 -19.69 -5.93
C ARG A 131 -13.47 -21.02 -6.08
N ARG A 132 -14.72 -21.01 -6.55
CA ARG A 132 -15.51 -22.24 -6.78
C ARG A 132 -14.84 -23.15 -7.81
N TYR A 133 -14.35 -22.58 -8.90
CA TYR A 133 -13.78 -23.36 -10.01
C TYR A 133 -12.25 -23.53 -9.95
N ASN A 134 -11.54 -22.61 -9.28
CA ASN A 134 -10.10 -22.65 -9.11
C ASN A 134 -9.70 -22.33 -7.65
N PRO A 135 -10.02 -23.23 -6.70
CA PRO A 135 -9.72 -23.03 -5.28
C PRO A 135 -8.21 -23.01 -4.99
N ARG A 136 -7.39 -23.66 -5.82
CA ARG A 136 -5.92 -23.69 -5.67
C ARG A 136 -5.30 -22.31 -5.87
N LEU A 137 -5.71 -21.59 -6.92
CA LEU A 137 -5.27 -20.22 -7.16
C LEU A 137 -5.66 -19.29 -5.99
N ASP A 138 -6.88 -19.45 -5.47
CA ASP A 138 -7.36 -18.67 -4.31
C ASP A 138 -6.55 -18.94 -3.05
N ALA A 139 -6.28 -20.21 -2.74
CA ALA A 139 -5.48 -20.60 -1.60
C ALA A 139 -4.05 -20.07 -1.67
N GLN A 140 -3.41 -20.14 -2.84
CA GLN A 140 -2.05 -19.62 -3.06
C GLN A 140 -1.98 -18.11 -2.79
N VAL A 141 -2.87 -17.33 -3.41
CA VAL A 141 -2.87 -15.87 -3.24
C VAL A 141 -3.27 -15.44 -1.81
N LYS A 142 -4.17 -16.19 -1.14
CA LYS A 142 -4.48 -15.95 0.28
C LYS A 142 -3.29 -16.18 1.19
N ALA A 143 -2.55 -17.27 0.97
CA ALA A 143 -1.35 -17.58 1.73
C ALA A 143 -0.28 -16.48 1.55
N GLU A 144 -0.08 -16.01 0.31
CA GLU A 144 0.80 -14.86 0.02
C GLU A 144 0.36 -13.59 0.75
N LYS A 145 -0.94 -13.27 0.73
CA LYS A 145 -1.47 -12.09 1.42
C LYS A 145 -1.21 -12.15 2.92
N GLN A 146 -1.42 -13.32 3.53
CA GLN A 146 -1.13 -13.53 4.96
C GLN A 146 0.36 -13.44 5.29
N ARG A 147 1.25 -13.88 4.39
CA ARG A 147 2.70 -13.71 4.56
C ARG A 147 3.07 -12.23 4.49
N TYR A 148 2.63 -11.53 3.46
CA TYR A 148 2.87 -10.10 3.28
C TYR A 148 2.40 -9.27 4.48
N LEU A 149 1.19 -9.54 4.99
CA LEU A 149 0.67 -8.83 6.17
C LEU A 149 1.49 -9.11 7.44
N ARG A 150 1.97 -10.35 7.63
CA ARG A 150 2.83 -10.68 8.76
C ARG A 150 4.19 -9.99 8.66
N GLU A 151 4.79 -9.98 7.48
CA GLU A 151 6.05 -9.26 7.23
C GLU A 151 5.92 -7.76 7.50
N GLN A 152 4.82 -7.14 7.06
CA GLN A 152 4.55 -5.74 7.36
C GLN A 152 4.41 -5.47 8.87
N GLN A 153 3.75 -6.36 9.61
CA GLN A 153 3.62 -6.23 11.07
C GLN A 153 4.98 -6.36 11.76
N LEU A 154 5.83 -7.29 11.33
CA LEU A 154 7.18 -7.45 11.85
C LEU A 154 8.05 -6.21 11.58
N LEU A 155 8.02 -5.68 10.35
CA LEU A 155 8.75 -4.48 9.99
C LEU A 155 8.26 -3.26 10.76
N ALA A 156 6.95 -3.10 10.92
CA ALA A 156 6.37 -2.02 11.72
C ALA A 156 6.82 -2.11 13.19
N GLY A 157 6.81 -3.33 13.77
CA GLY A 157 7.31 -3.56 15.12
C GLY A 157 8.80 -3.24 15.28
N ALA A 158 9.64 -3.67 14.33
CA ALA A 158 11.07 -3.37 14.32
C ALA A 158 11.34 -1.86 14.21
N LEU A 159 10.60 -1.14 13.36
CA LEU A 159 10.70 0.32 13.23
C LEU A 159 10.27 1.04 14.52
N GLN A 160 9.21 0.59 15.18
CA GLN A 160 8.79 1.13 16.47
C GLN A 160 9.85 0.92 17.56
N GLN A 161 10.48 -0.26 17.60
CA GLN A 161 11.56 -0.54 18.53
C GLN A 161 12.79 0.34 18.26
N GLN A 162 13.18 0.52 16.99
CA GLN A 162 14.28 1.40 16.61
C GLN A 162 14.00 2.86 17.00
N LEU A 163 12.77 3.33 16.78
CA LEU A 163 12.38 4.69 17.18
C LEU A 163 12.49 4.88 18.70
N ARG A 164 12.07 3.88 19.49
CA ARG A 164 12.21 3.91 20.95
C ARG A 164 13.67 3.96 21.38
N LEU A 165 14.54 3.15 20.77
CA LEU A 165 15.98 3.17 21.05
C LEU A 165 16.59 4.54 20.70
N ASN A 166 16.24 5.11 19.55
CA ASN A 166 16.70 6.44 19.14
C ASN A 166 16.25 7.53 20.12
N GLN A 167 15.01 7.47 20.63
CA GLN A 167 14.52 8.40 21.66
C GLN A 167 15.29 8.25 22.99
N GLN A 168 15.60 7.02 23.41
CA GLN A 168 16.41 6.78 24.61
C GLN A 168 17.82 7.32 24.46
N LEU A 169 18.46 7.09 23.31
CA LEU A 169 19.78 7.62 22.99
C LEU A 169 19.77 9.15 22.99
N PHE A 170 18.79 9.76 22.32
CA PHE A 170 18.63 11.21 22.31
C PHE A 170 18.46 11.78 23.72
N ASN A 171 17.56 11.21 24.54
CA ASN A 171 17.34 11.67 25.90
C ASN A 171 18.62 11.56 26.74
N ARG A 172 19.36 10.46 26.60
CA ARG A 172 20.65 10.28 27.28
C ARG A 172 21.69 11.29 26.82
N SER A 173 21.79 11.54 25.51
CA SER A 173 22.68 12.56 24.97
C SER A 173 22.33 13.95 25.49
N MET A 174 21.05 14.31 25.52
CA MET A 174 20.58 15.59 26.07
C MET A 174 20.84 15.71 27.57
N GLN A 175 20.70 14.63 28.32
CA GLN A 175 21.05 14.61 29.74
C GLN A 175 22.54 14.84 29.94
N LEU A 176 23.41 14.12 29.22
CA LEU A 176 24.87 14.34 29.26
C LEU A 176 25.23 15.77 28.85
N TYR A 177 24.54 16.33 27.85
CA TYR A 177 24.72 17.72 27.45
C TYR A 177 24.30 18.70 28.54
N ARG A 178 23.26 18.41 29.32
CA ARG A 178 22.89 19.24 30.48
C ARG A 178 23.88 19.11 31.62
N GLU A 179 24.34 17.90 31.90
CA GLU A 179 25.28 17.60 32.98
C GLU A 179 26.68 18.16 32.71
N HIS A 180 27.14 18.12 31.45
CA HIS A 180 28.50 18.48 31.08
C HIS A 180 28.61 19.67 30.11
N GLY A 181 27.51 20.16 29.56
CA GLY A 181 27.51 21.31 28.64
C GLY A 181 28.07 22.57 29.30
N ASN A 182 27.76 22.80 30.57
CA ASN A 182 28.36 23.88 31.35
C ASN A 182 29.89 23.74 31.45
N ASN A 183 30.40 22.52 31.62
CA ASN A 183 31.84 22.27 31.67
C ASN A 183 32.51 22.50 30.31
N ILE A 184 31.83 22.14 29.20
CA ILE A 184 32.33 22.37 27.84
C ILE A 184 32.35 23.86 27.52
N THR A 185 31.25 24.58 27.80
CA THR A 185 31.18 26.04 27.59
C THR A 185 32.18 26.77 28.47
N GLN A 186 32.34 26.37 29.73
CA GLN A 186 33.33 26.97 30.61
C GLN A 186 34.75 26.70 30.09
N SER A 187 35.07 25.45 29.73
CA SER A 187 36.39 25.10 29.18
C SER A 187 36.71 25.87 27.90
N ALA A 188 35.72 26.12 27.03
CA ALA A 188 35.89 26.93 25.83
C ALA A 188 36.13 28.42 26.14
N LYS A 189 35.40 28.99 27.12
CA LYS A 189 35.66 30.34 27.61
C LYS A 189 37.05 30.45 28.20
N ASP A 190 37.44 29.50 29.04
CA ASP A 190 38.76 29.47 29.67
C ASP A 190 39.88 29.42 28.62
N LEU A 191 39.76 28.52 27.62
CA LEU A 191 40.70 28.43 26.51
C LEU A 191 40.75 29.73 25.69
N SER A 192 39.60 30.35 25.42
CA SER A 192 39.55 31.64 24.74
C SER A 192 40.28 32.72 25.56
N THR A 193 40.01 32.81 26.86
CA THR A 193 40.66 33.76 27.77
C THR A 193 42.18 33.52 27.80
N ILE A 194 42.62 32.28 27.96
CA ILE A 194 44.05 31.90 27.94
C ILE A 194 44.72 32.31 26.61
N ASN A 195 44.06 32.04 25.47
CA ASN A 195 44.59 32.38 24.16
C ASN A 195 44.64 33.90 23.92
N SER A 196 43.62 34.65 24.34
CA SER A 196 43.62 36.12 24.26
C SER A 196 44.74 36.72 25.09
N LEU A 197 44.97 36.19 26.30
CA LEU A 197 46.09 36.62 27.15
C LEU A 197 47.43 36.38 26.48
N ALA A 198 47.63 35.20 25.89
CA ALA A 198 48.86 34.87 25.16
C ALA A 198 49.13 35.83 23.97
N ILE A 199 48.09 36.27 23.26
CA ILE A 199 48.22 37.27 22.17
C ILE A 199 48.61 38.65 22.72
N THR A 200 48.07 39.03 23.88
CA THR A 200 48.37 40.32 24.54
C THR A 200 49.65 40.33 25.38
N GLY A 201 50.47 39.27 25.30
CA GLY A 201 51.73 39.15 26.07
C GLY A 201 51.56 38.73 27.54
N GLY A 202 50.36 38.28 27.94
CA GLY A 202 50.08 37.74 29.27
C GLY A 202 50.22 36.22 29.34
N ARG A 203 50.86 35.72 30.39
CA ARG A 203 51.04 34.27 30.65
C ARG A 203 50.22 33.84 31.87
N VAL A 204 49.36 32.84 31.69
CA VAL A 204 48.65 32.21 32.81
C VAL A 204 49.63 31.34 33.61
N LEU A 205 49.73 31.60 34.91
CA LEU A 205 50.59 30.87 35.85
C LEU A 205 49.81 29.80 36.61
N GLU A 206 48.58 30.12 37.04
CA GLU A 206 47.72 29.21 37.79
C GLU A 206 46.25 29.35 37.36
N THR A 207 45.53 28.24 37.39
CA THR A 207 44.09 28.17 37.08
C THR A 207 43.32 27.71 38.31
N HIS A 208 42.39 28.54 38.78
CA HIS A 208 41.54 28.26 39.93
C HIS A 208 40.06 28.15 39.51
N PRO A 209 39.16 27.57 40.34
CA PRO A 209 37.75 27.40 39.98
C PRO A 209 36.99 28.69 39.61
N GLY A 210 37.42 29.87 40.08
CA GLY A 210 36.77 31.15 39.81
C GLY A 210 37.65 32.25 39.21
N TYR A 211 38.95 32.02 39.00
CA TYR A 211 39.87 33.02 38.45
C TYR A 211 41.13 32.39 37.87
N PHE A 212 41.86 33.17 37.07
CA PHE A 212 43.21 32.89 36.59
C PHE A 212 44.21 33.82 37.29
N VAL A 213 45.41 33.32 37.59
CA VAL A 213 46.57 34.15 37.95
C VAL A 213 47.41 34.36 36.70
N VAL A 214 47.59 35.62 36.30
CA VAL A 214 48.24 36.02 35.05
C VAL A 214 49.45 36.90 35.34
N GLU A 215 50.52 36.71 34.57
CA GLU A 215 51.72 37.56 34.57
C GLU A 215 51.79 38.32 33.24
N SER A 216 51.92 39.65 33.28
CA SER A 216 52.12 40.47 32.08
C SER A 216 53.55 40.35 31.56
N GLU A 217 53.79 40.82 30.33
CA GLU A 217 55.12 40.90 29.71
C GLU A 217 56.13 41.70 30.56
N ASN A 218 55.65 42.66 31.36
CA ASN A 218 56.46 43.47 32.28
C ASN A 218 56.66 42.79 33.65
N GLY A 219 56.27 41.52 33.81
CA GLY A 219 56.42 40.74 35.04
C GLY A 219 55.41 41.07 36.14
N THR A 220 54.37 41.87 35.86
CA THR A 220 53.35 42.22 36.87
C THR A 220 52.29 41.14 36.96
N ARG A 221 51.97 40.69 38.18
CA ARG A 221 50.97 39.65 38.44
C ARG A 221 49.62 40.24 38.82
N TYR A 222 48.57 39.70 38.24
CA TYR A 222 47.19 40.10 38.50
C TYR A 222 46.24 38.92 38.31
N THR A 223 45.02 39.05 38.84
CA THR A 223 43.99 38.01 38.70
C THR A 223 42.90 38.45 37.74
N ILE A 224 42.36 37.50 36.99
CA ILE A 224 41.22 37.72 36.10
C ILE A 224 40.14 36.73 36.47
N SER A 225 38.90 37.20 36.65
CA SER A 225 37.76 36.31 36.89
C SER A 225 37.60 35.32 35.74
N ARG A 226 37.25 34.09 36.11
CA ARG A 226 36.87 33.04 35.18
C ARG A 226 35.42 33.24 34.70
#